data_AF-A0A2T4DA46-F1
#
_entry.id   AF-A0A2T4DA46-F1
#
_cell.length_a   1.000
_cell.length_b   1.000
_cell.length_c   1.000
_cell.angle_alpha   90.00
_cell.angle_beta   90.00
_cell.angle_gamma   90.00
#
_symmetry.space_group_name_H-M   'P 1'
#
loop_
_entity.id
_entity.type
_entity.pdbx_description
1 polymer ?
#
loop_
_entity_poly.entity_id
_entity_poly.type
_entity_poly.pdbx_seq_one_letter_code
_entity_poly.pdbx_strand_id
1 'polypeptide(L)'
;ANLTGNFKHAKNVLTVGSVDTTGNPILLSSKGPAHDGRVKPELTTYSMAGTSNSAALVSGTAILLQQLYKSQYNTAMPAALLKGLLINSADDVHNKGVDFSTGYGQLNALRAVENLENKQFFSDEISNNDINTLPLNIPSDVINLKITLVWNDPAANPNDEKALVNDLDLTVVRPDSHIVMPLVLNTSPNESAITSLAIEGEDH
;
A
#
# COMPACT_ATOMS: atom_id res chain seq x y z
N ALA A 1 15.24 10.02 5.89
CA ALA A 1 14.55 9.98 4.58
C ALA A 1 15.49 10.48 3.49
N ASN A 2 15.43 9.91 2.29
CA ASN A 2 16.12 10.41 1.11
C ASN A 2 15.21 10.39 -0.14
N LEU A 3 13.90 10.55 0.06
CA LEU A 3 12.93 10.55 -1.02
C LEU A 3 13.19 11.73 -1.96
N THR A 4 13.55 11.43 -3.21
CA THR A 4 13.87 12.43 -4.22
C THR A 4 12.77 12.59 -5.26
N GLY A 5 12.53 13.83 -5.70
CA GLY A 5 11.65 14.15 -6.82
C GLY A 5 10.19 14.32 -6.42
N ASN A 6 9.59 15.45 -6.83
CA ASN A 6 8.26 15.88 -6.41
C ASN A 6 7.15 14.88 -6.75
N PHE A 7 7.27 14.17 -7.89
CA PHE A 7 6.26 13.18 -8.32
C PHE A 7 6.09 12.01 -7.35
N LYS A 8 7.15 11.64 -6.59
CA LYS A 8 7.07 10.55 -5.61
C LYS A 8 6.22 10.93 -4.39
N HIS A 9 5.94 12.22 -4.17
CA HIS A 9 5.08 12.67 -3.09
C HIS A 9 3.58 12.60 -3.43
N ALA A 10 3.21 12.37 -4.69
CA ALA A 10 1.81 12.29 -5.08
C ALA A 10 1.07 11.13 -4.37
N LYS A 11 -0.17 11.40 -3.91
CA LYS A 11 -1.01 10.44 -3.17
C LYS A 11 -1.50 9.28 -4.04
N ASN A 12 -1.96 9.62 -5.24
CA ASN A 12 -2.70 8.68 -6.11
C ASN A 12 -1.79 7.94 -7.12
N VAL A 13 -0.47 8.04 -6.97
CA VAL A 13 0.49 7.24 -7.74
C VAL A 13 1.00 6.07 -6.90
N LEU A 14 1.44 5.00 -7.55
CA LEU A 14 2.16 3.91 -6.92
C LEU A 14 3.66 4.14 -7.06
N THR A 15 4.35 4.47 -5.97
CA THR A 15 5.81 4.67 -5.97
C THR A 15 6.51 3.35 -5.68
N VAL A 16 7.50 3.02 -6.50
CA VAL A 16 8.15 1.70 -6.49
C VAL A 16 9.63 1.82 -6.15
N GLY A 17 10.06 1.12 -5.11
CA GLY A 17 11.46 0.93 -4.74
C GLY A 17 12.04 -0.39 -5.24
N SER A 18 13.29 -0.66 -4.88
CA SER A 18 14.01 -1.87 -5.30
C SER A 18 14.63 -2.60 -4.11
N VAL A 19 14.51 -3.92 -4.13
CA VAL A 19 15.15 -4.85 -3.18
C VAL A 19 16.09 -5.81 -3.90
N ASP A 20 17.04 -6.38 -3.16
CA ASP A 20 17.91 -7.46 -3.61
C ASP A 20 17.22 -8.84 -3.53
N THR A 21 17.96 -9.93 -3.81
CA THR A 21 17.43 -11.30 -3.78
C THR A 21 17.02 -11.79 -2.39
N THR A 22 17.39 -11.06 -1.34
CA THR A 22 17.08 -11.35 0.07
C THR A 22 16.01 -10.43 0.65
N GLY A 23 15.44 -9.54 -0.17
CA GLY A 23 14.42 -8.59 0.26
C GLY A 23 14.98 -7.34 0.94
N ASN A 24 16.30 -7.11 0.90
CA ASN A 24 16.90 -5.90 1.46
C ASN A 24 16.87 -4.76 0.45
N PRO A 25 16.52 -3.52 0.87
CA PRO A 25 16.51 -2.36 -0.01
C PRO A 25 17.92 -2.07 -0.55
N ILE A 26 18.05 -1.92 -1.87
CA ILE A 26 19.34 -1.58 -2.48
C ILE A 26 19.73 -0.13 -2.17
N LEU A 27 21.03 0.18 -2.21
CA LEU A 27 21.56 1.52 -1.93
C LEU A 27 20.93 2.63 -2.80
N LEU A 28 20.62 2.33 -4.06
CA LEU A 28 20.05 3.28 -5.01
C LEU A 28 18.54 3.51 -4.82
N SER A 29 17.88 2.75 -3.96
CA SER A 29 16.45 2.91 -3.69
C SER A 29 16.23 4.06 -2.72
N SER A 30 15.49 5.08 -3.15
CA SER A 30 15.00 6.11 -2.24
C SER A 30 14.06 5.52 -1.19
N LYS A 31 14.06 6.13 -0.01
CA LYS A 31 13.28 5.77 1.17
C LYS A 31 12.52 6.99 1.67
N GLY A 32 11.32 6.75 2.16
CA GLY A 32 10.47 7.76 2.76
C GLY A 32 10.95 8.21 4.14
N PRO A 33 10.04 8.82 4.92
CA PRO A 33 8.67 9.20 4.55
C PRO A 33 8.58 10.23 3.40
N ALA A 34 7.37 10.46 2.90
CA ALA A 34 7.02 11.71 2.22
C ALA A 34 7.19 12.92 3.18
N HIS A 35 7.06 14.16 2.68
CA HIS A 35 7.26 15.36 3.50
C HIS A 35 6.27 15.45 4.68
N ASP A 36 5.10 14.85 4.52
CA ASP A 36 3.99 14.79 5.47
C ASP A 36 3.88 13.44 6.18
N GLY A 37 4.96 12.65 6.23
CA GLY A 37 5.00 11.40 6.99
C GLY A 37 4.44 10.16 6.27
N ARG A 38 3.75 10.31 5.14
CA ARG A 38 3.19 9.17 4.39
C ARG A 38 4.26 8.15 3.95
N VAL A 39 3.85 6.89 3.88
CA VAL A 39 4.67 5.76 3.41
C VAL A 39 5.06 5.95 1.95
N LYS A 40 6.37 5.97 1.69
CA LYS A 40 6.98 5.92 0.35
C LYS A 40 8.32 5.16 0.42
N PRO A 41 8.69 4.38 -0.61
CA PRO A 41 7.81 3.87 -1.67
C PRO A 41 6.68 3.02 -1.06
N GLU A 42 5.56 2.84 -1.76
CA GLU A 42 4.51 1.95 -1.28
C GLU A 42 4.79 0.47 -1.58
N LEU A 43 5.52 0.19 -2.65
CA LEU A 43 5.82 -1.18 -3.08
C LEU A 43 7.29 -1.28 -3.49
N THR A 44 7.85 -2.48 -3.41
CA THR A 44 9.17 -2.79 -3.95
C THR A 44 9.14 -3.96 -4.90
N THR A 45 10.16 -4.08 -5.75
CA THR A 45 10.39 -5.32 -6.50
C THR A 45 11.87 -5.66 -6.55
N TYR A 46 12.18 -6.91 -6.87
CA TYR A 46 13.55 -7.30 -7.15
C TYR A 46 14.12 -6.49 -8.33
N SER A 47 15.19 -5.74 -8.07
CA SER A 47 16.04 -5.18 -9.12
C SER A 47 17.38 -4.71 -8.56
N MET A 48 18.48 -5.27 -9.07
CA MET A 48 19.83 -4.80 -8.73
C MET A 48 20.31 -3.62 -9.60
N ALA A 49 19.58 -3.31 -10.68
CA ALA A 49 19.95 -2.26 -11.63
C ALA A 49 19.30 -0.89 -11.35
N GLY A 50 18.33 -0.84 -10.41
CA GLY A 50 17.72 0.39 -9.94
C GLY A 50 16.20 0.43 -10.05
N THR A 51 15.61 1.46 -9.44
CA THR A 51 14.15 1.63 -9.30
C THR A 51 13.41 1.81 -10.62
N SER A 52 14.09 2.24 -11.70
CA SER A 52 13.49 2.32 -13.05
C SER A 52 13.06 0.95 -13.57
N ASN A 53 13.86 -0.09 -13.32
CA ASN A 53 13.52 -1.46 -13.72
C ASN A 53 12.39 -2.00 -12.83
N SER A 54 12.40 -1.69 -11.53
CA SER A 54 11.30 -2.04 -10.64
C SER A 54 9.98 -1.39 -11.07
N ALA A 55 10.00 -0.11 -11.44
CA ALA A 55 8.83 0.58 -11.96
C ALA A 55 8.30 -0.05 -13.26
N ALA A 56 9.19 -0.46 -14.18
CA ALA A 56 8.80 -1.15 -15.41
C ALA A 56 8.16 -2.53 -15.13
N LEU A 57 8.72 -3.29 -14.18
CA LEU A 57 8.16 -4.57 -13.74
C LEU A 57 6.76 -4.40 -13.15
N VAL A 58 6.58 -3.47 -12.21
CA VAL A 58 5.25 -3.19 -11.63
C VAL A 58 4.26 -2.74 -12.69
N SER A 59 4.69 -1.92 -13.65
CA SER A 59 3.83 -1.46 -14.75
C SER A 59 3.39 -2.62 -15.66
N GLY A 60 4.29 -3.56 -15.95
CA GLY A 60 3.97 -4.79 -16.69
C GLY A 60 2.98 -5.69 -15.93
N THR A 61 3.14 -5.85 -14.62
CA THR A 61 2.16 -6.58 -13.80
C THR A 61 0.81 -5.87 -13.74
N ALA A 62 0.83 -4.54 -13.61
CA ALA A 62 -0.37 -3.72 -13.56
C ALA A 62 -1.23 -3.86 -14.83
N ILE A 63 -0.61 -3.91 -16.02
CA ILE A 63 -1.37 -4.08 -17.27
C ILE A 63 -1.98 -5.49 -17.40
N LEU A 64 -1.31 -6.52 -16.88
CA LEU A 64 -1.86 -7.88 -16.84
C LEU A 64 -3.07 -7.98 -15.91
N LEU A 65 -2.99 -7.37 -14.72
CA LEU A 65 -4.14 -7.29 -13.81
C LEU A 65 -5.30 -6.49 -14.40
N GLN A 66 -5.02 -5.38 -15.09
CA GLN A 66 -6.03 -4.63 -15.83
C GLN A 66 -6.70 -5.48 -16.91
N GLN A 67 -5.92 -6.27 -17.68
CA GLN A 67 -6.46 -7.17 -18.68
C GLN A 67 -7.36 -8.24 -18.06
N LEU A 68 -6.92 -8.87 -16.97
CA LEU A 68 -7.68 -9.89 -16.25
C LEU A 68 -8.98 -9.33 -15.66
N TYR A 69 -8.93 -8.15 -15.04
CA TYR A 69 -10.14 -7.51 -14.54
C TYR A 69 -11.10 -7.16 -15.68
N LYS A 70 -10.59 -6.60 -16.77
CA LYS A 70 -11.42 -6.26 -17.93
C LYS A 70 -12.07 -7.49 -18.56
N SER A 71 -11.42 -8.65 -18.57
CA SER A 71 -12.04 -9.88 -19.09
C SER A 71 -13.18 -10.39 -18.20
N GLN A 72 -13.12 -10.14 -16.90
CA GLN A 72 -14.14 -10.58 -15.93
C GLN A 72 -15.31 -9.58 -15.78
N TYR A 73 -15.03 -8.28 -15.83
CA TYR A 73 -15.99 -7.21 -15.51
C TYR A 73 -16.37 -6.33 -16.71
N ASN A 74 -15.77 -6.57 -17.88
CA ASN A 74 -15.98 -5.80 -19.11
C ASN A 74 -15.80 -4.27 -18.96
N THR A 75 -14.97 -3.85 -17.99
CA THR A 75 -14.64 -2.45 -17.73
C THR A 75 -13.20 -2.33 -17.24
N ALA A 76 -12.63 -1.13 -17.28
CA ALA A 76 -11.30 -0.87 -16.73
C ALA A 76 -11.34 -0.96 -15.20
N MET A 77 -10.31 -1.54 -14.59
CA MET A 77 -10.15 -1.56 -13.14
C MET A 77 -9.90 -0.14 -12.62
N PRO A 78 -10.59 0.29 -11.56
CA PRO A 78 -10.28 1.54 -10.86
C PRO A 78 -8.82 1.56 -10.36
N ALA A 79 -8.16 2.73 -10.45
CA ALA A 79 -6.75 2.86 -10.06
C ALA A 79 -6.50 2.55 -8.57
N ALA A 80 -7.44 2.94 -7.69
CA ALA A 80 -7.36 2.65 -6.26
C ALA A 80 -7.41 1.13 -5.99
N LEU A 81 -8.30 0.41 -6.68
CA LEU A 81 -8.38 -1.06 -6.59
C LEU A 81 -7.08 -1.72 -7.08
N LEU A 82 -6.52 -1.25 -8.20
CA LEU A 82 -5.25 -1.77 -8.71
C LEU A 82 -4.10 -1.56 -7.72
N LYS A 83 -4.00 -0.35 -7.14
CA LYS A 83 -3.02 -0.03 -6.10
C LYS A 83 -3.23 -0.91 -4.86
N GLY A 84 -4.47 -1.06 -4.40
CA GLY A 84 -4.85 -1.90 -3.27
C GLY A 84 -4.50 -3.36 -3.47
N LEU A 85 -4.81 -3.94 -4.64
CA LEU A 85 -4.48 -5.34 -4.97
C LEU A 85 -2.97 -5.58 -4.93
N LEU A 86 -2.18 -4.71 -5.57
CA LEU A 86 -0.72 -4.85 -5.62
C LEU A 86 -0.06 -4.72 -4.24
N ILE A 87 -0.56 -3.80 -3.40
CA ILE A 87 -0.05 -3.57 -2.05
C ILE A 87 -0.47 -4.70 -1.10
N ASN A 88 -1.74 -5.08 -1.12
CA ASN A 88 -2.26 -6.11 -0.24
C ASN A 88 -1.61 -7.47 -0.56
N SER A 89 -1.39 -7.78 -1.84
CA SER A 89 -0.75 -9.02 -2.23
C SER A 89 0.74 -9.08 -1.91
N ALA A 90 1.41 -7.97 -1.58
CA ALA A 90 2.85 -7.92 -1.41
C ALA A 90 3.36 -8.85 -0.29
N ASP A 91 4.54 -9.43 -0.52
CA ASP A 91 5.29 -10.18 0.49
C ASP A 91 6.01 -9.20 1.42
N ASP A 92 5.88 -9.42 2.71
CA ASP A 92 6.60 -8.65 3.73
C ASP A 92 8.09 -8.97 3.67
N VAL A 93 8.93 -7.93 3.57
CA VAL A 93 10.39 -8.05 3.40
C VAL A 93 11.09 -6.97 4.20
N HIS A 94 12.38 -7.17 4.47
CA HIS A 94 13.22 -6.26 5.27
C HIS A 94 12.80 -6.19 6.75
N ASN A 95 11.78 -5.40 7.11
CA ASN A 95 11.22 -5.39 8.46
C ASN A 95 9.87 -6.09 8.48
N LYS A 96 9.40 -6.43 9.68
CA LYS A 96 8.04 -6.94 9.85
C LYS A 96 7.04 -5.78 9.70
N GLY A 97 6.11 -5.91 8.76
CA GLY A 97 5.07 -4.94 8.49
C GLY A 97 5.54 -3.76 7.66
N VAL A 98 4.66 -2.77 7.52
CA VAL A 98 4.94 -1.57 6.71
C VAL A 98 6.17 -0.82 7.25
N ASP A 99 7.02 -0.31 6.36
CA ASP A 99 8.16 0.55 6.71
C ASP A 99 8.49 1.60 5.61
N PHE A 100 9.36 2.56 5.93
CA PHE A 100 9.75 3.62 4.97
C PHE A 100 10.81 3.21 3.94
N SER A 101 11.35 1.99 4.02
CA SER A 101 12.36 1.46 3.10
C SER A 101 11.76 0.60 1.99
N THR A 102 10.87 -0.33 2.35
CA THR A 102 10.24 -1.31 1.47
C THR A 102 8.73 -1.14 1.36
N GLY A 103 8.15 -0.16 2.06
CA GLY A 103 6.73 0.16 1.97
C GLY A 103 5.90 -0.95 2.57
N TYR A 104 4.89 -1.38 1.82
CA TYR A 104 4.05 -2.51 2.19
C TYR A 104 4.61 -3.87 1.75
N GLY A 105 5.81 -3.88 1.15
CA GLY A 105 6.54 -5.10 0.81
C GLY A 105 6.93 -5.24 -0.65
N GLN A 106 7.33 -6.45 -1.02
CA GLN A 106 7.75 -6.83 -2.36
C GLN A 106 6.56 -7.33 -3.20
N LEU A 107 6.48 -6.89 -4.45
CA LEU A 107 5.46 -7.33 -5.42
C LEU A 107 5.35 -8.86 -5.47
N ASN A 108 4.15 -9.36 -5.20
CA ASN A 108 3.75 -10.72 -5.49
C ASN A 108 2.63 -10.70 -6.54
N ALA A 109 3.02 -10.89 -7.80
CA ALA A 109 2.11 -10.84 -8.94
C ALA A 109 1.11 -12.01 -8.95
N LEU A 110 1.56 -13.20 -8.53
CA LEU A 110 0.71 -14.38 -8.46
C LEU A 110 -0.41 -14.18 -7.45
N ARG A 111 -0.08 -13.77 -6.23
CA ARG A 111 -1.07 -13.49 -5.19
C ARG A 111 -2.03 -12.36 -5.61
N ALA A 112 -1.56 -11.34 -6.35
CA ALA A 112 -2.45 -10.30 -6.87
C ALA A 112 -3.48 -10.86 -7.86
N VAL A 113 -3.05 -11.78 -8.74
CA VAL A 113 -3.94 -12.47 -9.69
C VAL A 113 -4.94 -13.35 -8.93
N GLU A 114 -4.48 -14.16 -7.99
CA GLU A 114 -5.33 -15.03 -7.17
C GLU A 114 -6.37 -14.23 -6.38
N ASN A 115 -5.97 -13.12 -5.74
CA ASN A 115 -6.89 -12.24 -5.02
C ASN A 115 -7.98 -11.67 -5.95
N LEU A 116 -7.61 -11.31 -7.18
CA LEU A 116 -8.55 -10.81 -8.18
C LEU A 116 -9.51 -11.90 -8.68
N GLU A 117 -9.00 -13.08 -9.06
CA GLU A 117 -9.81 -14.22 -9.53
C GLU A 117 -10.78 -14.71 -8.46
N ASN A 118 -10.34 -14.74 -7.20
CA ASN A 118 -11.16 -15.11 -6.05
C ASN A 118 -12.07 -13.97 -5.56
N LYS A 119 -12.07 -12.81 -6.23
CA LYS A 119 -12.89 -11.63 -5.89
C LYS A 119 -12.70 -11.15 -4.44
N GLN A 120 -11.46 -11.20 -3.96
CA GLN A 120 -11.09 -10.80 -2.60
C GLN A 120 -10.87 -9.28 -2.50
N PHE A 121 -11.88 -8.51 -2.86
CA PHE A 121 -11.85 -7.06 -2.77
C PHE A 121 -13.28 -6.51 -2.64
N PHE A 122 -13.38 -5.29 -2.10
CA PHE A 122 -14.59 -4.48 -2.12
C PHE A 122 -14.30 -3.17 -2.85
N SER A 123 -15.32 -2.59 -3.46
CA SER A 123 -15.28 -1.26 -4.06
C SER A 123 -16.57 -0.56 -3.70
N ASP A 124 -16.46 0.57 -3.02
CA ASP A 124 -17.60 1.33 -2.53
C ASP A 124 -17.28 2.82 -2.48
N GLU A 125 -18.32 3.63 -2.25
CA GLU A 125 -18.23 5.07 -2.04
C GLU A 125 -18.79 5.40 -0.65
N ILE A 126 -18.20 6.40 0.01
CA ILE A 126 -18.60 6.81 1.36
C ILE A 126 -18.65 8.33 1.45
N SER A 127 -19.65 8.87 2.16
CA SER A 127 -19.73 10.31 2.41
C SER A 127 -19.18 10.67 3.79
N ASN A 128 -18.94 11.96 4.01
CA ASN A 128 -18.45 12.44 5.30
C ASN A 128 -19.37 12.03 6.46
N ASN A 129 -18.79 11.47 7.52
CA ASN A 129 -19.45 10.90 8.71
C ASN A 129 -20.26 9.60 8.48
N ASP A 130 -20.25 9.03 7.28
CA ASP A 130 -20.84 7.71 7.08
C ASP A 130 -19.91 6.63 7.66
N ILE A 131 -20.49 5.54 8.12
CA ILE A 131 -19.77 4.32 8.52
C ILE A 131 -20.25 3.19 7.62
N ASN A 132 -19.33 2.62 6.84
CA ASN A 132 -19.63 1.45 6.01
C ASN A 132 -19.07 0.18 6.67
N THR A 133 -19.93 -0.79 6.96
CA THR A 133 -19.55 -2.05 7.60
C THR A 133 -19.63 -3.20 6.59
N LEU A 134 -18.49 -3.81 6.30
CA LEU A 134 -18.37 -4.90 5.34
C LEU A 134 -18.16 -6.24 6.07
N PRO A 135 -19.11 -7.19 5.99
CA PRO A 135 -18.93 -8.50 6.62
C PRO A 135 -17.89 -9.32 5.86
N LEU A 136 -16.92 -9.90 6.58
CA LEU A 136 -15.91 -10.80 6.04
C LEU A 136 -16.16 -12.23 6.50
N ASN A 137 -16.33 -13.14 5.55
CA ASN A 137 -16.38 -14.57 5.85
C ASN A 137 -14.97 -15.16 5.72
N ILE A 138 -14.36 -15.51 6.84
CA ILE A 138 -12.99 -16.05 6.90
C ILE A 138 -13.06 -17.57 7.10
N PRO A 139 -12.59 -18.38 6.12
CA PRO A 139 -12.50 -19.83 6.27
C PRO A 139 -11.61 -20.25 7.45
N SER A 140 -11.91 -21.39 8.08
CA SER A 140 -11.22 -21.86 9.29
C SER A 140 -9.75 -22.25 9.08
N ASP A 141 -9.34 -22.50 7.84
CA ASP A 141 -7.97 -22.84 7.44
C ASP A 141 -7.10 -21.60 7.13
N VAL A 142 -7.69 -20.39 7.13
CA VAL A 142 -6.94 -19.14 6.97
C VAL A 142 -6.16 -18.83 8.24
N ILE A 143 -4.84 -18.74 8.10
CA ILE A 143 -3.93 -18.45 9.23
C ILE A 143 -3.55 -16.97 9.35
N ASN A 144 -3.71 -16.18 8.28
CA ASN A 144 -3.38 -14.76 8.24
C ASN A 144 -4.43 -14.00 7.43
N LEU A 145 -4.81 -12.82 7.90
CA LEU A 145 -5.68 -11.88 7.20
C LEU A 145 -4.95 -10.56 7.03
N LYS A 146 -4.94 -10.03 5.80
CA LYS A 146 -4.44 -8.69 5.50
C LYS A 146 -5.54 -7.89 4.84
N ILE A 147 -5.87 -6.73 5.39
CA ILE A 147 -6.86 -5.80 4.85
C ILE A 147 -6.15 -4.49 4.52
N THR A 148 -6.49 -3.89 3.39
CA THR A 148 -5.90 -2.63 2.94
C THR A 148 -7.00 -1.75 2.39
N LEU A 149 -7.13 -0.54 2.93
CA LEU A 149 -8.00 0.50 2.40
C LEU A 149 -7.19 1.42 1.48
N VAL A 150 -7.70 1.71 0.27
CA VAL A 150 -7.07 2.63 -0.67
C VAL A 150 -8.15 3.44 -1.37
N TRP A 151 -7.95 4.75 -1.46
CA TRP A 151 -8.82 5.67 -2.19
C TRP A 151 -7.99 6.62 -3.05
N ASN A 152 -8.65 7.23 -4.04
CA ASN A 152 -8.07 8.33 -4.80
C ASN A 152 -8.48 9.64 -4.14
N ASP A 153 -7.55 10.25 -3.41
CA ASP A 153 -7.79 11.47 -2.65
C ASP A 153 -7.64 12.72 -3.55
N PRO A 154 -8.50 13.76 -3.46
CA PRO A 154 -8.34 14.99 -4.24
C PRO A 154 -6.97 15.64 -4.06
N ALA A 155 -6.53 16.45 -5.02
CA ALA A 155 -5.22 17.12 -4.90
C ALA A 155 -5.19 18.06 -3.66
N ALA A 156 -4.08 18.03 -2.93
CA ALA A 156 -3.79 19.01 -1.87
C ALA A 156 -3.41 20.36 -2.49
N ASN A 157 -3.47 21.43 -1.70
CA ASN A 157 -2.91 22.70 -2.13
C ASN A 157 -1.38 22.68 -2.02
N PRO A 158 -0.67 23.47 -2.86
CA PRO A 158 0.75 23.67 -2.69
C PRO A 158 1.08 24.22 -1.29
N ASN A 159 2.04 23.59 -0.61
CA ASN A 159 2.54 23.94 0.72
C ASN A 159 1.62 23.59 1.91
N ASP A 160 0.54 22.82 1.71
CA ASP A 160 -0.18 22.23 2.84
C ASP A 160 0.79 21.36 3.68
N GLU A 161 0.69 21.43 5.02
CA GLU A 161 1.55 20.64 5.92
C GLU A 161 1.28 19.14 5.79
N LYS A 162 0.01 18.77 5.59
CA LYS A 162 -0.43 17.42 5.26
C LYS A 162 -1.04 17.43 3.86
N ALA A 163 -0.64 16.48 3.02
CA ALA A 163 -1.26 16.36 1.71
C ALA A 163 -2.64 15.70 1.79
N LEU A 164 -2.97 14.96 2.84
CA LEU A 164 -4.27 14.27 2.98
C LEU A 164 -5.43 15.27 3.00
N VAL A 165 -6.50 15.01 2.22
CA VAL A 165 -7.69 15.87 2.12
C VAL A 165 -8.92 15.16 2.70
N ASN A 166 -9.26 13.99 2.16
CA ASN A 166 -10.31 13.13 2.69
C ASN A 166 -9.67 12.05 3.57
N ASP A 167 -10.01 12.09 4.85
CA ASP A 167 -9.52 11.17 5.86
C ASP A 167 -10.52 10.02 6.05
N LEU A 168 -10.07 8.78 5.83
CA LEU A 168 -10.90 7.58 5.90
C LEU A 168 -10.22 6.57 6.84
N ASP A 169 -10.90 6.25 7.93
CA ASP A 169 -10.40 5.30 8.91
C ASP A 169 -10.84 3.86 8.61
N LEU A 170 -9.92 2.90 8.79
CA LEU A 170 -10.20 1.46 8.74
C LEU A 170 -10.10 0.87 10.14
N THR A 171 -11.13 0.14 10.57
CA THR A 171 -11.04 -0.74 11.75
C THR A 171 -11.55 -2.13 11.44
N VAL A 172 -11.03 -3.14 12.12
CA VAL A 172 -11.46 -4.53 11.98
C VAL A 172 -12.00 -5.02 13.31
N VAL A 173 -13.29 -5.37 13.33
CA VAL A 173 -13.94 -5.93 14.52
C VAL A 173 -13.89 -7.46 14.43
N ARG A 174 -13.19 -8.09 15.38
CA ARG A 174 -13.12 -9.55 15.49
C ARG A 174 -14.40 -10.12 16.15
N PRO A 175 -14.68 -11.43 16.00
CA PRO A 175 -15.84 -12.06 16.63
C PRO A 175 -15.90 -11.94 18.17
N ASP A 176 -14.75 -11.75 18.82
CA ASP A 176 -14.62 -11.48 20.26
C ASP A 176 -14.82 -9.99 20.62
N SER A 177 -15.29 -9.18 19.67
CA SER A 177 -15.46 -7.72 19.78
C SER A 177 -14.16 -6.92 19.96
N HIS A 178 -13.00 -7.56 19.76
CA HIS A 178 -11.74 -6.84 19.74
C HIS A 178 -11.60 -6.01 18.46
N ILE A 179 -11.22 -4.74 18.61
CA ILE A 179 -10.95 -3.82 17.50
C ILE A 179 -9.46 -3.86 17.20
N VAL A 180 -9.13 -4.22 15.96
CA VAL A 180 -7.77 -4.14 15.41
C VAL A 180 -7.67 -2.87 14.58
N MET A 181 -6.61 -2.09 14.80
CA MET A 181 -6.33 -0.84 14.09
C MET A 181 -5.29 -1.05 12.97
N PRO A 182 -5.17 -0.09 12.02
CA PRO A 182 -4.12 -0.11 11.01
C PRO A 182 -2.72 -0.06 11.62
N LEU A 183 -1.72 -0.45 10.83
CA LEU A 183 -0.32 -0.31 11.20
C LEU A 183 0.19 1.09 10.84
N VAL A 184 0.71 1.82 11.82
CA VAL A 184 1.23 3.18 11.69
C VAL A 184 2.72 3.25 12.00
N LEU A 185 3.41 4.15 11.30
CA LEU A 185 4.84 4.40 11.46
C LEU A 185 5.09 5.68 12.25
N ASN A 186 6.21 5.72 12.99
CA ASN A 186 6.64 6.94 13.66
C ASN A 186 7.29 7.90 12.64
N THR A 187 6.62 9.03 12.41
CA THR A 187 7.02 10.03 11.40
C THR A 187 7.91 11.14 11.97
N SER A 188 8.27 11.08 13.25
CA SER A 188 9.12 12.11 13.89
C SER A 188 10.45 12.26 13.14
N PRO A 189 10.99 13.48 12.97
CA PRO A 189 12.15 13.76 12.11
C PRO A 189 13.49 13.36 12.77
N ASN A 190 13.61 12.12 13.21
CA ASN A 190 14.83 11.52 13.74
C ASN A 190 14.98 10.08 13.25
N GLU A 191 16.21 9.60 13.16
CA GLU A 191 16.54 8.30 12.57
C GLU A 191 15.88 7.13 13.31
N SER A 192 15.91 7.14 14.65
CA SER A 192 15.29 6.08 15.46
C SER A 192 13.78 5.96 15.26
N ALA A 193 13.09 7.08 15.02
CA ALA A 193 11.66 7.08 14.74
C ALA A 193 11.34 6.50 13.36
N ILE A 194 11.98 7.00 12.31
CA ILE A 194 11.70 6.56 10.94
C ILE A 194 12.23 5.14 10.62
N THR A 195 12.91 4.49 11.57
CA THR A 195 13.38 3.11 11.46
C THR A 195 12.71 2.17 12.47
N SER A 196 11.83 2.68 13.33
CA SER A 196 11.07 1.83 14.26
C SER A 196 10.03 1.01 13.51
N LEU A 197 9.75 -0.20 14.01
CA LEU A 197 8.68 -1.05 13.50
C LEU A 197 7.31 -0.37 13.63
N ALA A 198 6.41 -0.67 12.70
CA ALA A 198 5.04 -0.20 12.78
C ALA A 198 4.31 -0.78 14.01
N ILE A 199 3.38 0.01 14.54
CA ILE A 199 2.50 -0.38 15.66
C ILE A 199 1.04 -0.19 15.25
N GLU A 200 0.11 -0.81 15.97
CA GLU A 200 -1.32 -0.53 15.76
C GLU A 200 -1.67 0.88 16.26
N GLY A 201 -2.41 1.64 15.45
CA GLY A 201 -2.88 2.98 15.81
C GLY A 201 -3.73 3.62 14.71
N GLU A 202 -4.31 4.77 15.02
CA GLU A 202 -5.00 5.64 14.05
C GLU A 202 -3.98 6.33 13.13
N ASP A 203 -4.28 6.43 11.83
CA ASP A 203 -3.33 6.77 10.76
C ASP A 203 -3.32 8.24 10.30
N HIS A 204 -3.74 9.17 11.17
CA HIS A 204 -3.94 10.61 10.87
C HIS A 204 -2.70 11.51 10.89
#